data_AF-A0A4Z1NJ37-F1
#
_entry.id   AF-A0A4Z1NJ37-F1
#
_cell.length_a   1.000
_cell.length_b   1.000
_cell.length_c   1.000
_cell.angle_alpha   90.00
_cell.angle_beta   90.00
_cell.angle_gamma   90.00
#
_symmetry.space_group_name_H-M   'P 1'
#
loop_
_entity.id
_entity.type
_entity.pdbx_description
1 polymer ?
#
loop_
_entity_poly.entity_id
_entity_poly.type
_entity_poly.pdbx_seq_one_letter_code
_entity_poly.pdbx_strand_id
1 'polypeptide(L)'
;MASIPHGTTINISGQDAFSSNGPPPLDQIHFTTFPPSKGQGVFQNLNVNTLGTPRFPPDLTLFQQNGTITQALVDDPVELLRAVNAQLLNDDGTSRIIKTDTFIIGTDSADGKQSGAATSIPFLTGKNTGTPNANVPEVNATFWIETVNYDVQIPPMKPGESQELPALNPLPGASLPKFTITAPPAGFKVGGKVTVPTTQIQYAQNVMLQFAPAPAAPFNWPHVSVANLVPLAPVPIDAQWLQDNFQVC
;
A
#
# COMPACT_ATOMS: atom_id res chain seq x y z
N MET A 1 -8.04 7.35 12.84
CA MET A 1 -7.46 6.71 14.04
C MET A 1 -6.73 5.46 13.60
N ALA A 2 -5.43 5.36 13.90
CA ALA A 2 -4.65 4.15 13.67
C ALA A 2 -4.08 3.65 15.00
N SER A 3 -3.95 2.32 15.15
CA SER A 3 -3.29 1.67 16.29
C SER A 3 -2.08 0.90 15.77
N ILE A 4 -0.94 1.06 16.42
CA ILE A 4 0.26 0.25 16.14
C ILE A 4 0.29 -0.98 17.05
N PRO A 5 1.08 -2.02 16.71
CA PRO A 5 1.18 -3.26 17.50
C PRO A 5 1.58 -3.05 18.97
N HIS A 6 2.09 -1.87 19.32
CA HIS A 6 2.52 -1.49 20.66
C HIS A 6 1.49 -0.66 21.45
N GLY A 7 0.26 -0.50 20.93
CA GLY A 7 -0.86 0.09 21.65
C GLY A 7 -0.87 1.62 21.69
N THR A 8 -0.20 2.32 20.79
CA THR A 8 -0.38 3.78 20.65
C THR A 8 -1.62 4.07 19.83
N THR A 9 -2.48 4.96 20.32
CA THR A 9 -3.57 5.54 19.53
C THR A 9 -3.06 6.80 18.85
N ILE A 10 -3.16 6.84 17.52
CA ILE A 10 -2.73 7.97 16.71
C ILE A 10 -3.97 8.72 16.20
N ASN A 11 -4.07 10.02 16.52
CA ASN A 11 -5.06 10.92 15.97
C ASN A 11 -4.37 12.07 15.23
N ILE A 12 -4.43 12.02 13.90
CA ILE A 12 -3.77 12.96 13.01
C ILE A 12 -4.74 13.43 11.93
N SER A 13 -4.58 14.67 11.50
CA SER A 13 -5.29 15.27 10.37
C SER A 13 -4.32 15.55 9.23
N GLY A 14 -4.85 15.51 8.01
CA GLY A 14 -4.07 15.72 6.80
C GLY A 14 -4.47 16.99 6.08
N GLN A 15 -3.80 17.24 4.97
CA GLN A 15 -4.14 18.35 4.07
C GLN A 15 -5.24 17.95 3.08
N ASP A 16 -5.76 18.93 2.36
CA ASP A 16 -6.59 18.68 1.18
C ASP A 16 -5.82 17.85 0.16
N ALA A 17 -6.55 17.01 -0.57
CA ALA A 17 -5.98 16.15 -1.60
C ALA A 17 -5.46 16.99 -2.77
N PHE A 18 -4.41 16.50 -3.42
CA PHE A 18 -3.97 17.03 -4.72
C PHE A 18 -3.90 15.92 -5.76
N SER A 19 -4.20 16.27 -7.01
CA SER A 19 -4.27 15.32 -8.13
C SER A 19 -3.05 15.40 -9.03
N SER A 20 -2.64 14.26 -9.56
CA SER A 20 -1.65 14.14 -10.63
C SER A 20 -2.10 13.12 -11.67
N ASN A 21 -1.55 13.22 -12.87
CA ASN A 21 -1.75 12.20 -13.91
C ASN A 21 -0.69 11.11 -13.75
N GLY A 22 -1.08 9.87 -14.00
CA GLY A 22 -0.15 8.75 -13.90
C GLY A 22 0.05 8.22 -12.47
N PRO A 23 1.04 7.33 -12.26
CA PRO A 23 1.32 6.71 -10.96
C PRO A 23 1.92 7.71 -9.96
N PRO A 24 1.79 7.46 -8.65
CA PRO A 24 2.38 8.31 -7.63
C PRO A 24 3.90 8.29 -7.62
N PRO A 25 4.55 9.37 -7.14
CA PRO A 25 5.94 9.32 -6.74
C PRO A 25 6.06 8.43 -5.49
N LEU A 26 6.75 7.30 -5.64
CA LEU A 26 6.98 6.33 -4.57
C LEU A 26 8.41 6.48 -4.05
N ASP A 27 8.59 7.43 -3.13
CA ASP A 27 9.88 7.68 -2.48
C ASP A 27 10.26 6.52 -1.55
N GLN A 28 11.57 6.27 -1.46
CA GLN A 28 12.12 5.21 -0.62
C GLN A 28 11.89 5.50 0.87
N ILE A 29 11.47 4.48 1.63
CA ILE A 29 11.38 4.56 3.10
C ILE A 29 12.30 3.51 3.71
N HIS A 30 13.35 3.96 4.38
CA HIS A 30 14.31 3.07 5.01
C HIS A 30 13.87 2.61 6.40
N PHE A 31 14.17 1.36 6.75
CA PHE A 31 14.04 0.85 8.13
C PHE A 31 15.21 1.21 9.05
N THR A 32 16.21 1.94 8.57
CA THR A 32 17.41 2.23 9.36
C THR A 32 17.16 3.29 10.42
N THR A 33 17.88 3.16 11.52
CA THR A 33 17.66 3.88 12.77
C THR A 33 18.33 5.25 12.73
N PHE A 34 17.68 6.27 13.28
CA PHE A 34 18.20 7.65 13.29
C PHE A 34 18.63 8.13 14.69
N PRO A 35 19.68 8.97 14.83
CA PRO A 35 20.53 9.49 13.74
C PRO A 35 21.65 8.52 13.33
N PRO A 36 22.04 8.51 12.05
CA PRO A 36 23.23 7.79 11.56
C PRO A 36 24.49 8.54 12.00
N SER A 37 24.78 8.54 13.29
CA SER A 37 26.02 9.10 13.82
C SER A 37 26.93 7.97 14.29
N LYS A 38 27.97 7.75 13.48
CA LYS A 38 29.13 6.88 13.71
C LYS A 38 28.83 5.38 13.85
N GLY A 39 28.55 4.72 12.72
CA GLY A 39 28.83 3.29 12.54
C GLY A 39 27.95 2.30 13.30
N GLN A 40 26.82 2.74 13.86
CA GLN A 40 25.73 1.87 14.31
C GLN A 40 24.72 1.78 13.17
N GLY A 41 24.38 0.65 12.56
CA GLY A 41 24.47 -0.74 12.98
C GLY A 41 23.12 -1.33 12.59
N VAL A 42 22.90 -1.54 11.28
CA VAL A 42 21.69 -2.22 10.80
C VAL A 42 21.54 -3.47 11.65
N PHE A 43 20.41 -3.59 12.33
CA PHE A 43 20.11 -4.76 13.14
C PHE A 43 20.42 -6.02 12.32
N GLN A 44 21.22 -6.94 12.87
CA GLN A 44 21.63 -8.12 12.10
C GLN A 44 20.43 -8.93 11.60
N ASN A 45 19.29 -8.87 12.30
CA ASN A 45 18.03 -9.47 11.88
C ASN A 45 17.38 -8.84 10.64
N LEU A 46 17.77 -7.62 10.25
CA LEU A 46 17.36 -6.96 8.99
C LEU A 46 18.21 -7.39 7.79
N ASN A 47 19.33 -8.10 8.01
CA ASN A 47 20.02 -8.76 6.91
C ASN A 47 19.41 -10.15 6.68
N VAL A 48 18.77 -10.33 5.53
CA VAL A 48 18.05 -11.57 5.21
C VAL A 48 18.97 -12.78 5.09
N ASN A 49 20.26 -12.56 4.83
CA ASN A 49 21.29 -13.60 4.69
C ASN A 49 21.92 -14.01 6.03
N THR A 50 21.73 -13.23 7.09
CA THR A 50 22.25 -13.59 8.41
C THR A 50 21.36 -14.68 9.02
N LEU A 51 21.91 -15.88 9.21
CA LEU A 51 21.24 -16.99 9.89
C LEU A 51 21.31 -16.84 11.42
N GLY A 52 20.37 -17.46 12.12
CA GLY A 52 20.41 -17.56 13.59
C GLY A 52 20.20 -16.22 14.32
N THR A 53 19.63 -15.22 13.66
CA THR A 53 19.26 -13.96 14.30
C THR A 53 18.02 -14.15 15.19
N PRO A 54 17.78 -13.28 16.20
CA PRO A 54 16.61 -13.35 17.10
C PRO A 54 15.26 -13.03 16.45
N ARG A 55 15.07 -13.37 15.16
CA ARG A 55 13.83 -13.22 14.40
C ARG A 55 13.14 -14.57 14.25
N PHE A 56 11.84 -14.55 13.98
CA PHE A 56 11.07 -15.75 13.65
C PHE A 56 10.47 -15.63 12.25
N PRO A 57 10.81 -16.54 11.30
CA PRO A 57 11.77 -17.63 11.43
C PRO A 57 13.23 -17.17 11.36
N PRO A 58 14.18 -17.82 12.08
CA PRO A 58 15.59 -17.42 12.12
C PRO A 58 16.30 -17.61 10.77
N ASP A 59 15.77 -18.46 9.90
CA ASP A 59 16.22 -18.70 8.53
C ASP A 59 15.16 -18.19 7.54
N LEU A 60 15.57 -17.25 6.67
CA LEU A 60 14.71 -16.66 5.64
C LEU A 60 14.96 -17.26 4.24
N THR A 61 15.81 -18.28 4.11
CA THR A 61 16.23 -18.85 2.81
C THR A 61 15.03 -19.22 1.93
N LEU A 62 14.00 -19.87 2.51
CA LEU A 62 12.78 -20.23 1.77
C LEU A 62 12.00 -19.00 1.27
N PHE A 63 11.95 -17.93 2.06
CA PHE A 63 11.25 -16.70 1.68
C PHE A 63 12.01 -15.91 0.62
N GLN A 64 13.34 -15.94 0.65
CA GLN A 64 14.18 -15.36 -0.40
C GLN A 64 14.02 -16.12 -1.71
N GLN A 65 14.05 -17.46 -1.68
CA GLN A 65 13.86 -18.31 -2.85
C GLN A 65 12.49 -18.10 -3.50
N ASN A 66 11.46 -17.86 -2.68
CA ASN A 66 10.11 -17.56 -3.16
C ASN A 66 9.89 -16.08 -3.51
N GLY A 67 10.88 -15.21 -3.31
CA GLY A 67 10.75 -13.77 -3.55
C GLY A 67 9.81 -13.03 -2.59
N THR A 68 9.34 -13.68 -1.52
CA THR A 68 8.36 -13.10 -0.59
C THR A 68 8.98 -12.21 0.48
N ILE A 69 10.23 -12.47 0.87
CA ILE A 69 11.03 -11.60 1.75
C ILE A 69 12.42 -11.49 1.13
N THR A 70 12.74 -10.32 0.59
CA THR A 70 14.03 -10.03 -0.06
C THR A 70 14.76 -8.93 0.69
N GLN A 71 16.08 -8.79 0.49
CA GLN A 71 16.82 -7.68 1.09
C GLN A 71 16.27 -6.33 0.62
N ALA A 72 15.86 -6.22 -0.65
CA ALA A 72 15.27 -5.00 -1.19
C ALA A 72 13.98 -4.59 -0.43
N LEU A 73 13.09 -5.54 -0.14
CA LEU A 73 11.87 -5.27 0.66
C LEU A 73 12.18 -4.92 2.12
N VAL A 74 13.25 -5.48 2.69
CA VAL A 74 13.69 -5.18 4.07
C VAL A 74 14.47 -3.87 4.15
N ASP A 75 15.06 -3.39 3.06
CA ASP A 75 15.74 -2.09 3.02
C ASP A 75 14.75 -0.97 2.67
N ASP A 76 13.74 -1.28 1.87
CA ASP A 76 12.67 -0.38 1.43
C ASP A 76 11.34 -1.12 1.18
N PRO A 77 10.39 -1.05 2.11
CA PRO A 77 9.04 -1.61 1.92
C PRO A 77 8.31 -1.04 0.71
N VAL A 78 8.60 0.21 0.33
CA VAL A 78 7.92 0.86 -0.79
C VAL A 78 8.25 0.15 -2.12
N GLU A 79 9.31 -0.66 -2.16
CA GLU A 79 9.58 -1.59 -3.27
C GLU A 79 8.37 -2.47 -3.61
N LEU A 80 7.54 -2.85 -2.62
CA LEU A 80 6.30 -3.59 -2.88
C LEU A 80 5.36 -2.80 -3.83
N LEU A 81 5.17 -1.51 -3.56
CA LEU A 81 4.30 -0.65 -4.36
C LEU A 81 4.92 -0.39 -5.74
N ARG A 82 6.24 -0.23 -5.80
CA ARG A 82 6.97 -0.08 -7.08
C ARG A 82 6.84 -1.34 -7.94
N ALA A 83 6.93 -2.53 -7.34
CA ALA A 83 6.72 -3.80 -8.02
C ALA A 83 5.28 -3.98 -8.52
N VAL A 84 4.28 -3.47 -7.80
CA VAL A 84 2.88 -3.43 -8.27
C VAL A 84 2.76 -2.49 -9.48
N ASN A 85 3.28 -1.27 -9.38
CA ASN A 85 3.16 -0.27 -10.46
C ASN A 85 3.89 -0.72 -11.74
N ALA A 86 5.03 -1.40 -11.60
CA ALA A 86 5.77 -1.96 -12.74
C ALA A 86 4.98 -3.04 -13.52
N GLN A 87 3.97 -3.63 -12.91
CA GLN A 87 3.08 -4.61 -13.56
C GLN A 87 1.79 -3.97 -14.10
N LEU A 88 1.48 -2.75 -13.69
CA LEU A 88 0.34 -1.97 -14.18
C LEU A 88 0.74 -1.13 -15.39
N LEU A 89 1.23 -1.80 -16.44
CA LEU A 89 1.62 -1.19 -17.71
C LEU A 89 0.73 -1.69 -18.86
N ASN A 90 0.56 -0.85 -19.88
CA ASN A 90 0.04 -1.23 -21.18
C ASN A 90 1.14 -1.95 -22.00
N ASP A 91 0.75 -2.56 -23.12
CA ASP A 91 1.69 -3.27 -24.01
C ASP A 91 2.79 -2.35 -24.58
N ASP A 92 2.54 -1.04 -24.64
CA ASP A 92 3.48 0.00 -25.07
C ASP A 92 4.38 0.54 -23.93
N GLY A 93 4.25 0.00 -22.72
CA GLY A 93 5.01 0.41 -21.53
C GLY A 93 4.46 1.65 -20.81
N THR A 94 3.33 2.22 -21.25
CA THR A 94 2.68 3.34 -20.55
C THR A 94 1.93 2.84 -19.31
N SER A 95 1.80 3.70 -18.29
CA SER A 95 1.10 3.34 -17.05
C SER A 95 -0.40 3.12 -17.26
N ARG A 96 -0.95 2.08 -16.64
CA ARG A 96 -2.39 1.85 -16.49
C ARG A 96 -3.01 2.65 -15.35
N ILE A 97 -2.21 3.14 -14.42
CA ILE A 97 -2.64 4.16 -13.46
C ILE A 97 -2.71 5.47 -14.23
N ILE A 98 -3.91 6.02 -14.40
CA ILE A 98 -4.16 7.20 -15.24
C ILE A 98 -4.33 8.49 -14.43
N LYS A 99 -4.72 8.36 -13.16
CA LYS A 99 -4.92 9.50 -12.24
C LYS A 99 -4.61 9.06 -10.82
N THR A 100 -3.98 9.92 -10.06
CA THR A 100 -3.73 9.72 -8.63
C THR A 100 -4.10 10.95 -7.83
N ASP A 101 -5.00 10.77 -6.86
CA ASP A 101 -5.34 11.73 -5.82
C ASP A 101 -4.54 11.39 -4.56
N THR A 102 -3.70 12.31 -4.11
CA THR A 102 -2.75 12.10 -3.01
C THR A 102 -3.23 12.80 -1.75
N PHE A 103 -3.25 12.06 -0.63
CA PHE A 103 -3.53 12.56 0.71
C PHE A 103 -2.30 12.36 1.57
N ILE A 104 -1.81 13.43 2.18
CA ILE A 104 -0.69 13.38 3.13
C ILE A 104 -1.23 13.71 4.51
N ILE A 105 -0.95 12.81 5.45
CA ILE A 105 -1.42 12.89 6.83
C ILE A 105 -0.22 12.68 7.74
N GLY A 106 -0.05 13.54 8.73
CA GLY A 106 1.10 13.44 9.62
C GLY A 106 0.97 14.23 10.90
N THR A 107 1.95 14.04 11.77
CA THR A 107 2.10 14.81 13.02
C THR A 107 2.82 16.14 12.81
N ASP A 108 3.58 16.28 11.71
CA ASP A 108 4.35 17.47 11.42
C ASP A 108 4.20 17.87 9.94
N SER A 109 4.01 19.16 9.69
CA SER A 109 4.08 19.69 8.33
C SER A 109 4.75 21.05 8.34
N ALA A 110 5.71 21.22 7.43
CA ALA A 110 6.42 22.48 7.25
C ALA A 110 5.49 23.65 6.88
N ASP A 111 4.27 23.37 6.40
CA ASP A 111 3.26 24.37 6.04
C ASP A 111 2.17 24.58 7.10
N GLY A 112 2.24 23.88 8.25
CA GLY A 112 1.31 24.00 9.37
C GLY A 112 -0.11 23.48 9.10
N LYS A 113 -0.36 22.82 7.96
CA LYS A 113 -1.69 22.32 7.59
C LYS A 113 -1.99 20.92 8.11
N GLN A 114 -0.97 20.19 8.53
CA GLN A 114 -1.13 18.92 9.25
C GLN A 114 -1.04 19.21 10.74
N SER A 115 -1.98 18.65 11.49
CA SER A 115 -2.00 18.75 12.93
C SER A 115 -2.42 17.42 13.52
N GLY A 116 -1.71 16.96 14.53
CA GLY A 116 -1.95 15.63 15.06
C GLY A 116 -1.12 15.35 16.30
N ALA A 117 -1.58 14.37 17.07
CA ALA A 117 -0.86 13.88 18.24
C ALA A 117 -1.00 12.37 18.34
N ALA A 118 0.06 11.74 18.82
CA ALA A 118 0.05 10.34 19.21
C ALA A 118 -0.11 10.24 20.73
N THR A 119 -1.08 9.45 21.17
CA THR A 119 -1.31 9.17 22.60
C THR A 119 -0.91 7.73 22.89
N SER A 120 0.11 7.57 23.72
CA SER A 120 0.67 6.26 24.09
C SER A 120 -0.08 5.62 25.25
N ILE A 121 -0.24 4.30 25.24
CA ILE A 121 -0.79 3.55 26.39
C ILE A 121 0.14 3.55 27.61
N PRO A 122 -0.39 3.22 28.82
CA PRO A 122 0.39 3.15 30.06
C PRO A 122 1.66 2.28 30.03
N PHE A 123 1.69 1.23 29.19
CA PHE A 123 2.88 0.40 28.99
C PHE A 123 4.03 1.21 28.41
N LEU A 124 3.75 1.99 27.36
CA LEU A 124 4.76 2.78 26.65
C LEU A 124 5.26 3.96 27.48
N THR A 125 4.36 4.60 28.24
CA THR A 125 4.71 5.72 29.12
C THR A 125 5.38 5.29 30.44
N GLY A 126 5.55 3.97 30.66
CA GLY A 126 6.24 3.46 31.84
C GLY A 126 5.45 3.59 33.13
N LYS A 127 4.11 3.73 33.08
CA LYS A 127 3.28 3.95 34.27
C LYS A 127 3.43 2.84 35.32
N ASN A 128 3.71 1.61 34.88
CA ASN A 128 3.82 0.45 35.76
C ASN A 128 5.26 0.14 36.18
N THR A 129 6.27 0.62 35.43
CA THR A 129 7.69 0.30 35.64
C THR A 129 8.50 1.50 36.14
N GLY A 130 7.93 2.71 36.10
CA GLY A 130 8.62 3.97 36.39
C GLY A 130 9.57 4.44 35.28
N THR A 131 9.71 3.67 34.20
CA THR A 131 10.62 3.98 33.08
C THR A 131 9.86 3.87 31.76
N PRO A 132 9.78 4.95 30.96
CA PRO A 132 9.17 4.90 29.63
C PRO A 132 9.83 3.85 28.74
N ASN A 133 9.02 3.08 28.02
CA ASN A 133 9.51 2.08 27.06
C ASN A 133 9.77 2.73 25.69
N ALA A 134 8.78 3.46 25.17
CA ALA A 134 8.92 4.22 23.93
C ALA A 134 7.95 5.41 23.88
N ASN A 135 8.28 6.41 23.07
CA ASN A 135 7.41 7.50 22.63
C ASN A 135 7.25 7.47 21.10
N VAL A 136 6.22 8.17 20.61
CA VAL A 136 5.93 8.29 19.17
C VAL A 136 6.11 9.74 18.76
N PRO A 137 7.33 10.18 18.45
CA PRO A 137 7.60 11.56 18.06
C PRO A 137 6.97 11.93 16.71
N GLU A 138 6.84 10.97 15.81
CA GLU A 138 6.46 11.25 14.42
C GLU A 138 5.61 10.12 13.82
N VAL A 139 4.57 10.51 13.10
CA VAL A 139 3.80 9.64 12.22
C VAL A 139 3.59 10.36 10.90
N ASN A 140 3.90 9.69 9.79
CA ASN A 140 3.55 10.13 8.45
C ASN A 140 2.83 9.00 7.71
N ALA A 141 1.81 9.35 6.94
CA ALA A 141 1.11 8.45 6.07
C ALA A 141 0.74 9.17 4.77
N THR A 142 1.00 8.52 3.66
CA THR A 142 0.57 8.96 2.34
C THR A 142 -0.38 7.93 1.77
N PHE A 143 -1.55 8.40 1.33
CA PHE A 143 -2.54 7.60 0.62
C PHE A 143 -2.63 8.10 -0.81
N TRP A 144 -2.60 7.16 -1.75
CA TRP A 144 -2.79 7.41 -3.17
C TRP A 144 -4.06 6.71 -3.59
N ILE A 145 -5.09 7.49 -3.90
CA ILE A 145 -6.34 7.00 -4.48
C ILE A 145 -6.21 7.10 -5.99
N GLU A 146 -6.16 5.96 -6.64
CA GLU A 146 -5.76 5.84 -8.04
C GLU A 146 -6.93 5.41 -8.90
N THR A 147 -7.04 5.99 -10.09
CA THR A 147 -7.86 5.43 -11.17
C THR A 147 -6.97 4.58 -12.06
N VAL A 148 -7.30 3.30 -12.19
CA VAL A 148 -6.50 2.30 -12.89
C VAL A 148 -7.33 1.61 -13.95
N ASN A 149 -6.78 1.49 -15.16
CA ASN A 149 -7.38 0.80 -16.29
C ASN A 149 -7.09 -0.70 -16.24
N TYR A 150 -8.12 -1.51 -16.08
CA TYR A 150 -8.04 -2.97 -16.11
C TYR A 150 -8.72 -3.53 -17.35
N ASP A 151 -8.08 -4.49 -18.01
CA ASP A 151 -8.73 -5.21 -19.09
C ASP A 151 -9.63 -6.32 -18.52
N VAL A 152 -10.79 -6.52 -19.11
CA VAL A 152 -11.76 -7.55 -18.74
C VAL A 152 -12.18 -8.30 -20.00
N GLN A 153 -12.15 -9.63 -19.96
CA GLN A 153 -12.68 -10.45 -21.05
C GLN A 153 -14.16 -10.73 -20.79
N ILE A 154 -15.03 -10.08 -21.55
CA ILE A 154 -16.47 -10.34 -21.53
C ILE A 154 -16.77 -11.51 -22.50
N PRO A 155 -17.43 -12.58 -22.06
CA PRO A 155 -17.88 -13.65 -22.95
C PRO A 155 -19.15 -13.24 -23.71
N PRO A 156 -19.59 -14.00 -24.73
CA PRO A 156 -20.96 -13.90 -25.21
C PRO A 156 -21.96 -14.13 -24.07
N MET A 157 -23.02 -13.32 -24.00
CA MET A 157 -24.02 -13.37 -22.93
C MET A 157 -25.44 -13.23 -23.48
N LYS A 158 -26.39 -13.93 -22.88
CA LYS A 158 -27.81 -13.83 -23.23
C LYS A 158 -28.41 -12.51 -22.72
N PRO A 159 -29.52 -12.03 -23.31
CA PRO A 159 -30.25 -10.89 -22.78
C PRO A 159 -30.51 -10.97 -21.27
N GLY A 160 -30.11 -9.94 -20.53
CA GLY A 160 -30.33 -9.83 -19.07
C GLY A 160 -29.48 -10.76 -18.20
N GLU A 161 -28.55 -11.53 -18.77
CA GLU A 161 -27.62 -12.36 -18.02
C GLU A 161 -26.65 -11.49 -17.22
N SER A 162 -26.36 -11.87 -15.96
CA SER A 162 -25.36 -11.21 -15.13
C SER A 162 -24.20 -12.15 -14.81
N GLN A 163 -22.97 -11.63 -14.85
CA GLN A 163 -21.76 -12.37 -14.52
C GLN A 163 -20.77 -11.51 -13.72
N GLU A 164 -19.96 -12.19 -12.90
CA GLU A 164 -18.78 -11.61 -12.27
C GLU A 164 -17.53 -12.07 -13.00
N LEU A 165 -16.69 -11.12 -13.42
CA LEU A 165 -15.50 -11.36 -14.21
C LEU A 165 -14.27 -10.74 -13.53
N PRO A 166 -13.15 -11.44 -13.43
CA PRO A 166 -11.91 -10.86 -12.92
C PRO A 166 -11.28 -9.94 -13.97
N ALA A 167 -10.44 -8.99 -13.53
CA ALA A 167 -9.47 -8.36 -14.42
C ALA A 167 -8.53 -9.40 -15.04
N LEU A 168 -8.10 -9.16 -16.27
CA LEU A 168 -7.20 -10.03 -17.03
C LEU A 168 -5.74 -9.89 -16.63
N ASN A 169 -5.34 -8.74 -16.10
CA ASN A 169 -3.93 -8.47 -15.77
C ASN A 169 -3.50 -9.36 -14.61
N PRO A 170 -2.58 -10.32 -14.82
CA PRO A 170 -2.09 -11.12 -13.73
C PRO A 170 -1.05 -10.27 -12.99
N LEU A 171 -1.39 -9.77 -11.81
CA LEU A 171 -0.38 -9.50 -10.79
C LEU A 171 -0.10 -10.85 -10.11
N PRO A 172 1.03 -11.54 -10.33
CA PRO A 172 1.29 -12.84 -9.71
C PRO A 172 1.22 -12.71 -8.19
N GLY A 173 0.22 -13.36 -7.58
CA GLY A 173 -0.02 -13.32 -6.13
C GLY A 173 -0.75 -12.07 -5.61
N ALA A 174 -1.12 -11.10 -6.45
CA ALA A 174 -1.91 -9.95 -5.98
C ALA A 174 -3.41 -10.12 -6.24
N SER A 175 -4.19 -9.52 -5.36
CA SER A 175 -5.64 -9.42 -5.52
C SER A 175 -5.96 -8.52 -6.70
N LEU A 176 -6.83 -9.00 -7.60
CA LEU A 176 -7.35 -8.24 -8.72
C LEU A 176 -8.79 -7.79 -8.45
N PRO A 177 -9.22 -6.63 -8.95
CA PRO A 177 -10.61 -6.26 -8.90
C PRO A 177 -11.45 -7.26 -9.70
N LYS A 178 -12.68 -7.47 -9.23
CA LYS A 178 -13.73 -8.16 -9.96
C LYS A 178 -14.72 -7.14 -10.48
N PHE A 179 -15.40 -7.49 -11.56
CA PHE A 179 -16.39 -6.65 -12.20
C PHE A 179 -17.69 -7.40 -12.34
N THR A 180 -18.81 -6.74 -12.06
CA THR A 180 -20.14 -7.27 -12.36
C THR A 180 -20.63 -6.65 -13.65
N ILE A 181 -21.08 -7.49 -14.57
CA ILE A 181 -21.69 -7.09 -15.84
C ILE A 181 -23.09 -7.68 -15.93
N THR A 182 -24.03 -6.90 -16.46
CA THR A 182 -25.36 -7.37 -16.88
C THR A 182 -25.53 -7.07 -18.35
N ALA A 183 -25.85 -8.09 -19.14
CA ALA A 183 -26.02 -7.95 -20.57
C ALA A 183 -27.27 -7.11 -20.90
N PRO A 184 -27.18 -6.24 -21.93
CA PRO A 184 -28.32 -5.43 -22.36
C PRO A 184 -29.45 -6.32 -22.92
N PRO A 185 -30.65 -5.77 -23.19
CA PRO A 185 -31.77 -6.54 -23.76
C PRO A 185 -31.47 -7.26 -25.08
N ALA A 186 -30.48 -6.79 -25.85
CA ALA A 186 -30.02 -7.46 -27.07
C ALA A 186 -29.03 -8.62 -26.81
N GLY A 187 -28.51 -8.73 -25.58
CA GLY A 187 -27.40 -9.61 -25.23
C GLY A 187 -26.05 -9.16 -25.83
N PHE A 188 -25.02 -9.98 -25.63
CA PHE A 188 -23.74 -9.88 -26.33
C PHE A 188 -23.57 -11.12 -27.21
N LYS A 189 -23.79 -10.98 -28.53
CA LYS A 189 -23.69 -12.11 -29.48
C LYS A 189 -22.25 -12.63 -29.61
N VAL A 190 -21.30 -11.72 -29.53
CA VAL A 190 -19.85 -12.00 -29.50
C VAL A 190 -19.31 -11.37 -28.22
N GLY A 191 -18.37 -12.04 -27.55
CA GLY A 191 -17.62 -11.46 -26.43
C GLY A 191 -16.54 -10.50 -26.91
N GLY A 192 -15.73 -9.99 -25.98
CA GLY A 192 -14.73 -8.96 -26.30
C GLY A 192 -13.92 -8.55 -25.09
N LYS A 193 -12.72 -8.03 -25.36
CA LYS A 193 -11.86 -7.41 -24.34
C LYS A 193 -12.24 -5.94 -24.23
N VAL A 194 -12.45 -5.46 -23.01
CA VAL A 194 -12.78 -4.06 -22.71
C VAL A 194 -11.89 -3.55 -21.59
N THR A 195 -11.63 -2.24 -21.55
CA THR A 195 -10.74 -1.62 -20.55
C THR A 195 -11.54 -0.77 -19.57
N VAL A 196 -11.77 -1.27 -18.36
CA VAL A 196 -12.62 -0.62 -17.36
C VAL A 196 -11.75 0.18 -16.38
N PRO A 197 -12.00 1.48 -16.19
CA PRO A 197 -11.38 2.26 -15.12
C PRO A 197 -11.98 1.87 -13.77
N THR A 198 -11.15 1.64 -12.77
CA THR A 198 -11.59 1.39 -11.39
C THR A 198 -10.66 2.02 -10.36
N THR A 199 -11.11 2.10 -9.12
CA THR A 199 -10.30 2.64 -8.02
C THR A 199 -9.35 1.58 -7.49
N GLN A 200 -8.10 1.97 -7.26
CA GLN A 200 -7.11 1.28 -6.43
C GLN A 200 -6.68 2.24 -5.32
N ILE A 201 -6.27 1.72 -4.17
CA ILE A 201 -5.65 2.52 -3.11
C ILE A 201 -4.29 1.94 -2.78
N GLN A 202 -3.26 2.77 -2.87
CA GLN A 202 -1.94 2.48 -2.30
C GLN A 202 -1.74 3.34 -1.06
N TYR A 203 -1.03 2.81 -0.07
CA TYR A 203 -0.57 3.63 1.04
C TYR A 203 0.82 3.23 1.52
N ALA A 204 1.52 4.23 2.05
CA ALA A 204 2.73 4.05 2.83
C ALA A 204 2.58 4.83 4.13
N GLN A 205 2.82 4.16 5.25
CA GLN A 205 2.78 4.74 6.59
C GLN A 205 4.10 4.44 7.28
N ASN A 206 4.68 5.46 7.92
CA ASN A 206 5.81 5.33 8.81
C ASN A 206 5.44 5.87 10.20
N VAL A 207 5.52 5.03 11.21
CA VAL A 207 5.41 5.44 12.61
C VAL A 207 6.79 5.33 13.23
N MET A 208 7.35 6.46 13.64
CA MET A 208 8.63 6.46 14.33
C MET A 208 8.42 6.15 15.80
N LEU A 209 9.00 5.05 16.29
CA LEU A 209 9.10 4.77 17.72
C LEU A 209 10.46 5.18 18.22
N GLN A 210 10.49 6.08 19.19
CA GLN A 210 11.69 6.42 19.92
C GLN A 210 11.70 5.63 21.23
N PHE A 211 12.70 4.77 21.41
CA PHE A 211 12.88 4.00 22.63
C PHE A 211 13.78 4.75 23.60
N ALA A 212 13.42 4.71 24.89
CA ALA A 212 14.19 5.41 25.93
C ALA A 212 15.57 4.77 26.09
N PRO A 213 16.61 5.58 26.36
CA PRO A 213 17.97 5.09 26.49
C PRO A 213 18.18 4.35 27.82
N ALA A 214 18.44 3.04 27.78
CA ALA A 214 19.42 2.48 28.71
C ALA A 214 20.78 3.07 28.28
N PRO A 215 21.63 3.57 29.20
CA PRO A 215 22.59 4.71 29.18
C PRO A 215 23.24 5.30 27.89
N ALA A 216 22.82 4.92 26.68
CA ALA A 216 23.29 5.37 25.38
C ALA A 216 22.15 6.08 24.63
N ALA A 217 22.45 7.04 23.76
CA ALA A 217 21.50 7.91 23.04
C ALA A 217 20.15 7.28 22.61
N PRO A 218 19.04 8.05 22.58
CA PRO A 218 17.72 7.55 22.19
C PRO A 218 17.75 6.86 20.83
N PHE A 219 17.01 5.76 20.72
CA PHE A 219 17.00 4.90 19.56
C PHE A 219 15.67 5.06 18.80
N ASN A 220 15.74 5.54 17.56
CA ASN A 220 14.57 5.70 16.70
C ASN A 220 14.41 4.48 15.78
N TRP A 221 13.27 3.82 15.85
CA TRP A 221 12.92 2.65 15.04
C TRP A 221 11.66 2.93 14.21
N PRO A 222 11.80 3.02 12.87
CA PRO A 222 10.65 3.15 11.98
C PRO A 222 9.80 1.87 11.94
N HIS A 223 8.48 2.04 12.05
CA HIS A 223 7.47 1.02 11.85
C HIS A 223 6.73 1.35 10.56
N VAL A 224 7.18 0.71 9.47
CA VAL A 224 6.68 0.97 8.13
C VAL A 224 5.61 -0.05 7.77
N SER A 225 4.49 0.45 7.27
CA SER A 225 3.40 -0.36 6.71
C SER A 225 3.09 0.16 5.32
N VAL A 226 3.03 -0.75 4.35
CA VAL A 226 2.67 -0.46 2.96
C VAL A 226 1.60 -1.45 2.50
N ALA A 227 0.68 -1.02 1.64
CA ALA A 227 -0.21 -1.95 0.96
C ALA A 227 -0.75 -1.40 -0.35
N ASN A 228 -1.11 -2.33 -1.23
CA ASN A 228 -1.98 -2.08 -2.38
C ASN A 228 -3.35 -2.72 -2.11
N LEU A 229 -4.42 -1.95 -2.29
CA LEU A 229 -5.79 -2.36 -2.02
C LEU A 229 -6.64 -2.19 -3.28
N VAL A 230 -7.35 -3.25 -3.65
CA VAL A 230 -8.35 -3.25 -4.71
C VAL A 230 -9.74 -3.47 -4.11
N PRO A 231 -10.81 -3.08 -4.82
CA PRO A 231 -12.18 -3.33 -4.38
C PRO A 231 -12.41 -4.82 -4.10
N LEU A 232 -12.85 -5.14 -2.88
CA LEU A 232 -13.21 -6.49 -2.50
C LEU A 232 -14.53 -6.91 -3.15
N ALA A 233 -15.51 -6.00 -3.13
CA ALA A 233 -16.79 -6.19 -3.80
C ALA A 233 -16.60 -6.00 -5.32
N PRO A 234 -17.25 -6.82 -6.15
CA PRO A 234 -17.28 -6.61 -7.59
C PRO A 234 -17.77 -5.21 -7.96
N VAL A 235 -17.05 -4.56 -8.87
CA VAL A 235 -17.37 -3.22 -9.35
C VAL A 235 -18.34 -3.33 -10.53
N PRO A 236 -19.53 -2.73 -10.46
CA PRO A 236 -20.45 -2.73 -11.59
C PRO A 236 -19.83 -2.02 -12.79
N ILE A 237 -19.82 -2.67 -13.95
CA ILE A 237 -19.53 -2.00 -15.21
C ILE A 237 -20.80 -1.27 -15.63
N ASP A 238 -20.70 0.04 -15.83
CA ASP A 238 -21.83 0.87 -16.22
C ASP A 238 -22.43 0.43 -17.57
N ALA A 239 -23.76 0.44 -17.66
CA ALA A 239 -24.46 -0.04 -18.85
C ALA A 239 -24.27 0.88 -20.07
N GLN A 240 -24.13 2.20 -19.85
CA GLN A 240 -23.81 3.15 -20.92
C GLN A 240 -22.37 2.92 -21.39
N TRP A 241 -21.45 2.76 -20.45
CA TRP A 241 -20.06 2.44 -20.77
C TRP A 241 -19.95 1.16 -21.62
N LEU A 242 -20.73 0.12 -21.30
CA LEU A 242 -20.79 -1.08 -22.13
C LEU A 242 -21.32 -0.80 -23.53
N GLN A 243 -22.37 0.00 -23.69
CA GLN A 243 -22.89 0.35 -25.03
C GLN A 243 -21.87 1.14 -25.86
N ASP A 244 -21.11 2.02 -25.22
CA ASP A 244 -20.13 2.86 -25.91
C ASP A 244 -18.87 2.08 -26.31
N ASN A 245 -18.54 1.00 -25.58
CA ASN A 245 -17.31 0.23 -25.75
C ASN A 245 -17.52 -1.16 -26.36
N PHE A 246 -18.75 -1.69 -26.36
CA PHE A 246 -19.18 -2.82 -27.16
C PHE A 246 -20.03 -2.31 -28.32
N GLN A 247 -19.54 -2.44 -29.55
CA GLN A 247 -20.37 -2.26 -30.74
C GLN A 247 -21.46 -3.35 -30.72
N VAL A 248 -22.64 -3.02 -30.21
CA VAL A 248 -23.80 -3.92 -30.22
C VAL A 248 -24.25 -4.05 -31.67
N CYS A 249 -23.82 -5.11 -32.36
CA CYS A 249 -24.34 -5.48 -33.69
C CYS A 249 -25.67 -6.24 -33.61
#